data_AF-A0A1G9J3V8-F1
#
_entry.id   AF-A0A1G9J3V8-F1
#
_cell.length_a   1.000
_cell.length_b   1.000
_cell.length_c   1.000
_cell.angle_alpha   90.00
_cell.angle_beta   90.00
_cell.angle_gamma   90.00
#
_symmetry.space_group_name_H-M   'P 1'
#
loop_
_entity.id
_entity.type
_entity.pdbx_description
1 polymer ?
#
loop_
_entity_poly.entity_id
_entity_poly.type
_entity_poly.pdbx_seq_one_letter_code
_entity_poly.pdbx_strand_id
1 'polypeptide(L)'
;MQDDRAQAFMTTLTQHLAAVRPETALRQITEHSRLTGDLGLDSVELAELFERIRETYAGVEISAWLATATRAEGDTVGSLVRYLALAVPEERPLVTGVAR
;
A
#
# COMPACT_ATOMS: atom_id res chain seq x y z
N MET A 1 4.27 14.68 12.54
CA MET A 1 4.27 13.30 13.07
C MET A 1 3.29 12.41 12.31
N GLN A 2 1.99 12.70 12.28
CA GLN A 2 1.03 11.89 11.50
C GLN A 2 1.26 12.01 9.98
N ASP A 3 1.57 13.21 9.48
CA ASP A 3 1.90 13.42 8.06
C ASP A 3 3.21 12.73 7.64
N ASP A 4 4.25 12.81 8.46
CA ASP A 4 5.54 12.13 8.22
C ASP A 4 5.35 10.61 8.10
N ARG A 5 4.48 10.05 8.94
CA ARG A 5 4.17 8.62 8.96
C ARG A 5 3.37 8.20 7.73
N ALA A 6 2.34 8.95 7.37
CA ALA A 6 1.58 8.70 6.14
C ALA A 6 2.48 8.77 4.91
N GLN A 7 3.42 9.73 4.88
CA GLN A 7 4.40 9.88 3.80
C GLN A 7 5.37 8.70 3.72
N ALA A 8 5.83 8.16 4.85
CA ALA A 8 6.66 6.97 4.89
C ALA A 8 5.91 5.74 4.33
N PHE A 9 4.67 5.51 4.74
CA PHE A 9 3.84 4.45 4.16
C PHE A 9 3.60 4.65 2.66
N MET A 10 3.34 5.89 2.23
CA MET A 10 3.15 6.23 0.83
C MET A 10 4.39 5.88 -0.01
N THR A 11 5.58 6.18 0.51
CA THR A 11 6.85 5.87 -0.13
C THR A 11 7.06 4.36 -0.27
N THR A 12 6.90 3.61 0.82
CA THR A 12 7.03 2.14 0.81
C THR A 12 5.99 1.48 -0.09
N LEU A 13 4.74 1.96 -0.06
CA LEU A 13 3.67 1.44 -0.93
C LEU A 13 3.98 1.68 -2.40
N THR A 14 4.52 2.86 -2.76
CA THR A 14 4.97 3.16 -4.12
C THR A 14 6.09 2.21 -4.57
N GLN A 15 7.02 1.88 -3.67
CA GLN A 15 8.08 0.91 -3.95
C GLN A 15 7.52 -0.50 -4.18
N HIS A 16 6.56 -0.95 -3.37
CA HIS A 16 5.91 -2.24 -3.58
C HIS A 16 5.12 -2.28 -4.89
N LEU A 17 4.41 -1.22 -5.23
CA LEU A 17 3.70 -1.10 -6.52
C LEU A 17 4.67 -1.22 -7.69
N ALA A 18 5.82 -0.53 -7.62
CA ALA A 18 6.87 -0.64 -8.63
C ALA A 18 7.50 -2.04 -8.70
N ALA A 19 7.57 -2.77 -7.58
CA ALA A 19 8.09 -4.14 -7.55
C ALA A 19 7.14 -5.14 -8.20
N VAL A 20 5.82 -4.98 -8.00
CA VAL A 20 4.77 -5.84 -8.58
C VAL A 20 4.55 -5.50 -10.05
N ARG A 21 4.44 -4.21 -10.37
CA ARG A 21 4.21 -3.70 -11.73
C ARG A 21 5.19 -2.56 -12.03
N PRO A 22 6.33 -2.84 -12.68
CA PRO A 22 7.39 -1.86 -12.93
C PRO A 22 6.93 -0.60 -13.67
N GLU A 23 5.89 -0.69 -14.50
CA GLU A 23 5.32 0.43 -15.23
C GLU A 23 4.74 1.51 -14.31
N THR A 24 4.37 1.16 -13.07
CA THR A 24 3.89 2.12 -12.08
C THR A 24 4.99 3.05 -11.57
N ALA A 25 6.28 2.66 -11.70
CA ALA A 25 7.41 3.51 -11.31
C ALA A 25 7.52 4.80 -12.12
N LEU A 26 6.96 4.80 -13.34
CA LEU A 26 6.95 5.96 -14.24
C LEU A 26 5.66 6.80 -14.09
N ARG A 27 4.71 6.33 -13.29
CA ARG A 27 3.42 7.00 -13.10
C ARG A 27 3.48 7.92 -11.90
N GLN A 28 2.75 9.04 -11.99
CA GLN A 28 2.46 9.86 -10.82
C GLN A 28 1.40 9.16 -9.96
N ILE A 29 1.85 8.47 -8.91
CA ILE A 29 0.94 7.84 -7.94
C ILE A 29 0.56 8.87 -6.89
N THR A 30 -0.75 9.04 -6.67
CA THR A 30 -1.31 9.96 -5.69
C THR A 30 -2.18 9.20 -4.68
N GLU A 31 -2.58 9.86 -3.60
CA GLU A 31 -3.51 9.27 -2.62
C GLU A 31 -4.87 8.87 -3.22
N HIS A 32 -5.29 9.51 -4.32
CA HIS A 32 -6.54 9.22 -5.00
C HIS A 32 -6.42 8.11 -6.04
N SER A 33 -5.19 7.70 -6.40
CA SER A 33 -4.97 6.65 -7.39
C SER A 33 -5.58 5.34 -6.91
N ARG A 34 -6.51 4.79 -7.69
CA ARG A 34 -7.16 3.51 -7.45
C ARG A 34 -6.29 2.36 -7.92
N LEU A 35 -6.11 1.34 -7.09
CA LEU A 35 -5.31 0.17 -7.41
C LEU A 35 -5.86 -0.57 -8.64
N THR A 36 -7.18 -0.80 -8.68
CA THR A 36 -7.83 -1.49 -9.80
C THR A 36 -8.27 -0.54 -10.91
N GLY A 37 -8.79 0.64 -10.56
CA GLY A 37 -9.36 1.58 -11.54
C GLY A 37 -8.31 2.36 -12.35
N ASP A 38 -7.35 3.00 -11.67
CA ASP A 38 -6.39 3.90 -12.32
C ASP A 38 -5.08 3.19 -12.63
N LEU A 39 -4.58 2.41 -11.66
CA LEU A 39 -3.33 1.67 -11.79
C LEU A 39 -3.53 0.34 -12.52
N GLY A 40 -4.76 -0.18 -12.57
CA GLY A 40 -5.14 -1.35 -13.38
C GLY A 40 -4.61 -2.68 -12.85
N LEU A 41 -4.30 -2.79 -11.56
CA LEU A 41 -3.79 -4.04 -10.98
C LEU A 41 -4.86 -5.13 -11.09
N ASP A 42 -4.46 -6.29 -11.59
CA ASP A 42 -5.29 -7.48 -11.61
C ASP A 42 -5.25 -8.23 -10.26
N SER A 43 -6.01 -9.32 -10.16
CA SER A 43 -6.10 -10.10 -8.93
C SER A 43 -4.78 -10.75 -8.49
N VAL A 44 -3.92 -11.12 -9.44
CA VAL A 44 -2.62 -11.75 -9.15
C VAL A 44 -1.67 -10.69 -8.60
N GLU A 45 -1.62 -9.52 -9.23
CA GLU A 45 -0.78 -8.41 -8.80
C GLU A 45 -1.25 -7.83 -7.45
N LEU A 46 -2.56 -7.76 -7.22
CA LEU A 46 -3.09 -7.39 -5.91
C LEU A 46 -2.67 -8.38 -4.83
N ALA A 47 -2.72 -9.69 -5.11
CA ALA A 47 -2.29 -10.71 -4.17
C ALA A 47 -0.79 -10.56 -3.84
N GLU A 48 0.06 -10.33 -4.85
CA GLU A 48 1.49 -10.10 -4.66
C GLU A 48 1.77 -8.81 -3.87
N LEU A 49 1.07 -7.71 -4.20
CA LEU A 49 1.17 -6.45 -3.46
C LEU A 49 0.84 -6.66 -1.98
N PHE A 50 -0.24 -7.38 -1.68
CA PHE A 50 -0.68 -7.64 -0.31
C PHE A 50 0.29 -8.57 0.44
N GLU A 51 0.88 -9.54 -0.24
CA GLU A 51 1.93 -10.38 0.34
C GLU A 51 3.14 -9.53 0.78
N ARG A 52 3.66 -8.69 -0.11
CA ARG A 52 4.79 -7.78 0.19
C ARG A 52 4.50 -6.84 1.36
N ILE A 53 3.27 -6.32 1.45
CA ILE A 53 2.83 -5.47 2.56
C ILE A 53 2.81 -6.27 3.87
N ARG A 54 2.32 -7.51 3.86
CA ARG A 54 2.28 -8.38 5.04
C ARG A 54 3.68 -8.77 5.52
N GLU A 55 4.61 -9.03 4.60
CA GLU A 55 6.02 -9.27 4.91
C GLU A 55 6.67 -8.04 5.56
N THR A 56 6.40 -6.85 5.03
CA THR A 56 6.96 -5.59 5.54
C THR A 56 6.37 -5.20 6.89
N TYR A 57 5.07 -5.42 7.09
CA TYR A 57 4.33 -5.00 8.28
C TYR A 57 3.68 -6.18 9.01
N ALA A 58 4.50 -7.14 9.44
CA ALA A 58 4.08 -8.38 10.11
C ALA A 58 2.85 -8.23 11.04
N GLY A 59 1.71 -8.82 10.66
CA GLY A 59 0.46 -8.78 11.45
C GLY A 59 -0.60 -7.76 11.01
N VAL A 60 -0.41 -7.09 9.87
CA VAL A 60 -1.49 -6.34 9.22
C VAL A 60 -2.45 -7.29 8.49
N GLU A 61 -3.74 -7.20 8.82
CA GLU A 61 -4.81 -7.99 8.21
C GLU A 61 -5.47 -7.25 7.02
N ILE A 62 -4.77 -7.21 5.88
CA ILE A 62 -5.20 -6.49 4.66
C ILE A 62 -6.60 -6.90 4.17
N SER A 63 -7.03 -8.13 4.44
CA SER A 63 -8.37 -8.63 4.12
C SER A 63 -9.48 -7.76 4.71
N ALA A 64 -9.30 -7.19 5.90
CA ALA A 64 -10.25 -6.29 6.54
C ALA A 64 -10.40 -4.97 5.77
N TRP A 65 -9.29 -4.42 5.27
CA TRP A 65 -9.32 -3.24 4.40
C TRP A 65 -10.01 -3.57 3.07
N LEU A 66 -9.63 -4.68 2.43
CA LEU A 66 -10.17 -5.07 1.12
C LEU A 66 -11.70 -5.24 1.14
N ALA A 67 -12.25 -5.83 2.20
CA ALA A 67 -13.68 -5.99 2.40
C ALA A 67 -14.45 -4.66 2.42
N THR A 68 -13.78 -3.58 2.84
CA THR A 68 -14.35 -2.22 2.90
C THR A 68 -14.09 -1.46 1.60
N ALA A 69 -12.86 -1.52 1.08
CA ALA A 69 -12.41 -0.80 -0.10
C ALA A 69 -13.19 -1.19 -1.37
N THR A 70 -13.47 -2.49 -1.54
CA THR A 70 -14.19 -3.02 -2.71
C THR A 70 -15.66 -2.57 -2.78
N ARG A 71 -16.27 -2.17 -1.67
CA ARG A 71 -17.69 -1.77 -1.64
C ARG A 71 -17.92 -0.29 -1.96
N ALA A 72 -16.90 0.55 -1.80
CA ALA A 72 -17.04 2.00 -1.80
C ALA A 72 -16.22 2.69 -2.89
N GLU A 73 -15.74 1.94 -3.91
CA GLU A 73 -14.74 2.43 -4.86
C GLU A 73 -13.48 2.99 -4.16
N GLY A 74 -13.26 2.53 -2.94
CA GLY A 74 -12.29 3.08 -2.00
C GLY A 74 -10.96 2.35 -2.06
N ASP A 75 -10.66 1.63 -3.13
CA ASP A 75 -9.40 0.92 -3.34
C ASP A 75 -8.24 1.87 -3.71
N THR A 76 -8.20 3.03 -3.07
CA THR A 76 -7.17 4.04 -3.33
C THR A 76 -5.93 3.79 -2.49
N VAL A 77 -4.78 4.20 -3.03
CA VAL A 77 -3.50 4.21 -2.34
C VAL A 77 -3.59 4.95 -0.99
N GLY A 78 -4.27 6.11 -0.95
CA GLY A 78 -4.47 6.88 0.28
C GLY A 78 -5.31 6.18 1.33
N SER A 79 -6.34 5.44 0.92
CA SER A 79 -7.14 4.64 1.86
C SER A 79 -6.31 3.52 2.51
N LEU A 80 -5.42 2.89 1.73
CA LEU A 80 -4.55 1.83 2.20
C LEU A 80 -3.47 2.38 3.13
N VAL A 81 -2.86 3.53 2.80
CA VAL A 81 -1.95 4.26 3.68
C VAL A 81 -2.63 4.60 5.02
N ARG A 82 -3.87 5.11 4.98
CA ARG A 82 -4.64 5.42 6.19
C ARG A 82 -4.89 4.17 7.03
N TYR A 83 -5.25 3.07 6.38
CA TYR A 83 -5.45 1.80 7.06
C TYR A 83 -4.16 1.29 7.72
N LEU A 84 -3.03 1.33 7.00
CA LEU A 84 -1.73 0.93 7.54
C LEU A 84 -1.29 1.80 8.72
N ALA A 85 -1.54 3.11 8.67
CA ALA A 85 -1.23 4.01 9.78
C ALA A 85 -2.00 3.68 11.07
N LEU A 86 -3.20 3.12 10.94
CA LEU A 86 -4.01 2.67 12.08
C LEU A 86 -3.66 1.25 12.53
N ALA A 87 -3.38 0.35 11.58
CA ALA A 87 -3.15 -1.08 11.84
C ALA A 87 -1.73 -1.38 12.33
N VAL A 88 -0.74 -0.57 11.91
CA VAL A 88 0.65 -0.73 12.32
C VAL A 88 0.88 0.11 13.59
N PRO A 89 1.43 -0.46 14.69
CA PRO A 89 1.76 0.32 15.89
C PRO A 89 2.91 1.32 15.64
N GLU A 90 2.98 2.40 16.43
CA GLU A 90 3.98 3.48 16.27
C GLU A 90 5.41 3.00 16.55
N GLU A 91 5.57 2.03 17.45
CA GLU A 91 6.86 1.51 17.92
C GLU A 91 7.57 0.64 16.89
N ARG A 92 6.90 0.34 15.77
CA ARG A 92 7.47 -0.50 14.73
C ARG A 92 8.26 0.36 13.73
N PRO A 93 9.55 0.08 13.49
CA PRO A 93 10.31 0.80 12.49
C PRO A 93 9.66 0.60 11.11
N LEU A 94 9.36 1.71 10.43
CA LEU A 94 8.97 1.71 9.03
C LEU A 94 10.23 1.41 8.23
N VAL A 95 10.53 0.12 8.08
CA VAL A 95 11.75 -0.32 7.41
C VAL A 95 11.75 0.16 5.96
N THR A 96 12.71 1.02 5.61
CA THR A 96 13.05 1.30 4.21
C THR A 96 13.99 0.19 3.76
N GLY A 97 13.44 -0.99 3.50
CA GLY A 97 14.22 -2.16 3.10
C GLY A 97 14.69 -2.07 1.65
N VAL A 98 15.82 -1.39 1.41
CA VAL A 98 16.68 -1.74 0.27
C VAL A 98 17.67 -2.78 0.79
N ALA A 99 17.28 -4.05 0.77
CA ALA A 99 18.24 -5.14 0.87
C ALA A 99 18.95 -5.23 -0.48
N ARG A 100 20.24 -4.89 -0.45
CA ARG A 100 21.16 -5.01 -1.58
C ARG A 100 21.73 -6.43 -1.64
#